data_AF-A0A538F844-F1
#
_entry.id   AF-A0A538F844-F1
#
_cell.length_a   1.000
_cell.length_b   1.000
_cell.length_c   1.000
_cell.angle_alpha   90.00
_cell.angle_beta   90.00
_cell.angle_gamma   90.00
#
_symmetry.space_group_name_H-M   'P 1'
#
loop_
_entity.id
_entity.type
_entity.pdbx_description
1 polymer ?
#
loop_
_entity_poly.entity_id
_entity_poly.type
_entity_poly.pdbx_seq_one_letter_code
_entity_poly.pdbx_strand_id
1 'polypeptide(L)' 'MPRPLLAVDAPSLLFRAFHALPKTITDASGQPVNALLGTANILLRE' A
#
# COMPACT_ATOMS: atom_id res chain seq x y z
N MET A 1 20.19 -20.55 3.87
CA MET A 1 18.78 -20.77 3.46
C MET A 1 18.36 -19.63 2.54
N PRO A 2 17.69 -19.87 1.42
CA PRO A 2 17.15 -18.79 0.60
C PRO A 2 16.12 -17.98 1.38
N ARG A 3 15.99 -16.68 1.07
CA ARG A 3 14.98 -15.82 1.70
C ARG A 3 13.58 -16.32 1.29
N PRO A 4 12.58 -16.34 2.21
CA PRO A 4 11.24 -16.78 1.86
C PRO A 4 10.63 -15.98 0.70
N LEU A 5 9.86 -16.64 -0.16
CA LEU A 5 9.05 -15.96 -1.17
C LEU A 5 7.82 -15.34 -0.49
N LEU A 6 7.66 -14.03 -0.62
CA LEU A 6 6.47 -13.34 -0.17
C LEU A 6 5.41 -13.33 -1.28
N ALA A 7 4.34 -14.11 -1.11
CA ALA A 7 3.17 -14.09 -1.99
C ALA A 7 2.08 -13.22 -1.36
N VAL A 8 1.51 -12.28 -2.14
CA VAL A 8 0.56 -11.28 -1.63
C VAL A 8 -0.72 -11.19 -2.46
N ASP A 9 -1.84 -10.97 -1.78
CA ASP A 9 -3.11 -10.56 -2.37
C ASP A 9 -3.14 -9.02 -2.47
N ALA A 10 -2.69 -8.48 -3.60
CA ALA A 10 -2.57 -7.04 -3.81
C ALA A 10 -3.92 -6.28 -3.72
N PRO A 11 -5.04 -6.76 -4.30
CA PRO A 11 -6.36 -6.15 -4.09
C PRO A 11 -6.74 -6.00 -2.61
N SER A 12 -6.50 -7.02 -1.79
CA SER A 12 -6.75 -6.95 -0.34
C SER A 12 -5.87 -5.90 0.35
N LEU A 13 -4.59 -5.78 -0.02
CA LEU A 13 -3.69 -4.74 0.51
C LEU A 13 -4.16 -3.34 0.11
N LEU A 14 -4.49 -3.13 -1.15
CA LEU A 14 -4.96 -1.85 -1.66
C LEU A 14 -6.25 -1.40 -0.97
N PHE A 15 -7.20 -2.33 -0.79
CA PHE A 15 -8.46 -2.04 -0.10
C PHE A 15 -8.23 -1.64 1.35
N ARG A 16 -7.39 -2.38 2.09
CA ARG A 16 -7.07 -2.03 3.49
C ARG A 16 -6.39 -0.66 3.56
N ALA A 17 -5.41 -0.40 2.69
CA ALA A 17 -4.63 0.84 2.71
C ALA A 17 -5.50 2.05 2.37
N PHE A 18 -6.41 1.90 1.41
CA PHE A 18 -7.37 2.93 1.02
C PHE A 18 -8.27 3.36 2.19
N HIS A 19 -8.71 2.41 3.01
CA HIS A 19 -9.60 2.70 4.15
C HIS A 19 -8.86 3.02 5.46
N ALA A 20 -7.60 2.64 5.60
CA ALA A 20 -6.80 2.89 6.81
C ALA A 20 -6.13 4.26 6.82
N LEU A 21 -5.80 4.81 5.65
CA LEU A 21 -5.05 6.06 5.53
C LEU A 21 -5.94 7.21 5.02
N PRO A 22 -5.70 8.46 5.47
CA PRO A 22 -6.52 9.59 5.08
C PRO A 22 -6.34 9.93 3.60
N LYS A 23 -7.43 10.32 2.92
CA LYS A 23 -7.43 10.74 1.51
C LYS A 23 -6.75 12.10 1.26
N THR A 24 -6.35 12.79 2.32
CA THR A 24 -5.56 14.03 2.25
C THR A 24 -4.10 13.78 1.85
N ILE A 25 -3.67 12.52 1.81
CA ILE A 25 -2.39 12.14 1.21
C ILE A 25 -2.58 12.12 -0.31
N THR A 26 -2.10 13.16 -0.98
CA THR A 26 -2.28 13.36 -2.42
C THR A 26 -0.96 13.45 -3.17
N ASP A 27 -1.01 13.19 -4.48
CA ASP A 27 0.08 13.53 -5.39
C ASP A 27 0.14 15.05 -5.69
N ALA A 28 1.04 15.44 -6.59
CA ALA A 28 1.22 16.83 -7.02
C ALA A 28 0.00 17.41 -7.78
N SER A 29 -0.90 16.56 -8.26
CA SER A 29 -2.15 16.96 -8.95
C SER A 29 -3.36 16.96 -8.01
N GLY A 30 -3.16 16.67 -6.71
CA GLY A 30 -4.22 16.57 -5.72
C GLY A 30 -5.00 15.25 -5.76
N GLN A 31 -4.54 14.24 -6.50
CA GLN A 31 -5.18 12.93 -6.53
C GLN A 31 -4.82 12.13 -5.26
N PRO A 32 -5.79 11.53 -4.55
CA PRO A 32 -5.50 10.68 -3.41
C PRO A 32 -4.65 9.46 -3.79
N VAL A 33 -3.52 9.29 -3.11
CA VAL A 33 -2.57 8.17 -3.34
C VAL A 33 -2.34 7.33 -2.08
N ASN A 34 -3.19 7.50 -1.07
CA ASN A 34 -3.13 6.82 0.22
C ASN A 34 -3.10 5.29 0.09
N ALA A 35 -3.86 4.69 -0.83
CA ALA A 35 -3.87 3.25 -1.07
C ALA A 35 -2.53 2.72 -1.60
N LEU A 36 -1.92 3.46 -2.53
CA LEU A 36 -0.62 3.13 -3.12
C LEU A 36 0.48 3.22 -2.06
N LEU A 37 0.53 4.33 -1.32
CA LEU A 37 1.52 4.54 -0.26
C LEU A 37 1.41 3.47 0.84
N GLY A 38 0.20 3.21 1.34
CA GLY A 38 0.00 2.23 2.40
C GLY A 38 0.38 0.81 1.97
N THR A 39 0.06 0.44 0.73
CA THR A 39 0.43 -0.88 0.18
C THR A 39 1.94 -1.01 0.02
N ALA A 40 2.62 0.01 -0.53
CA ALA A 40 4.07 0.00 -0.68
C ALA A 40 4.79 -0.13 0.67
N ASN A 41 4.32 0.60 1.70
CA ASN A 41 4.88 0.51 3.05
C ASN A 41 4.71 -0.88 3.68
N ILE A 42 3.58 -1.55 3.44
CA ILE A 42 3.38 -2.95 3.88
C ILE A 42 4.40 -3.85 3.19
N LEU A 43 4.50 -3.78 1.85
CA LEU A 43 5.37 -4.66 1.08
C LEU A 43 6.86 -4.50 1.39
N LEU A 44 7.32 -3.27 1.65
CA LEU A 44 8.73 -2.99 1.94
C LEU A 44 9.15 -3.34 3.37
N ARG A 45 8.18 -3.62 4.25
CA ARG A 45 8.46 -3.98 5.64
C ARG A 45 8.71 -5.48 5.84
N GLU A 46 8.21 -6.32 4.93
CA GLU A 46 8.30 -7.79 4.97
C GLU A 46 9.56 -8.33 4.27
#